data_AF-A0A101X8Y9-F1
#
_entry.id   AF-A0A101X8Y9-F1
#
_cell.length_a   1.000
_cell.length_b   1.000
_cell.length_c   1.000
_cell.angle_alpha   90.00
_cell.angle_beta   90.00
_cell.angle_gamma   90.00
#
_symmetry.space_group_name_H-M   'P 1'
#
loop_
_entity.id
_entity.type
_entity.pdbx_description
1 polymer ?
#
loop_
_entity_poly.entity_id
_entity_poly.type
_entity_poly.pdbx_seq_one_letter_code
_entity_poly.pdbx_strand_id
1 'polypeptide(L)'
;MSVFAEIRLGDLVVIWRDEGGRTVRMEYYRGLEDETLEEEVDDVVSSITETLARELKLPNAVVGRIKDSLREIELPVVGRLRHEGHTSYLELRGRRKSLTLKISYSFV
;
A
#
# COMPACT_ATOMS: atom_id res chain seq x y z
N MET A 1 1.07 0.77 20.46
CA MET A 1 1.09 0.23 19.08
C MET A 1 0.60 1.33 18.16
N SER A 2 1.46 1.79 17.26
CA SER A 2 1.15 2.84 16.30
C SER A 2 1.12 2.23 14.90
N VAL A 3 0.02 2.40 14.16
CA VAL A 3 -0.09 1.95 12.76
C VAL A 3 0.35 3.10 11.86
N PHE A 4 1.38 2.87 11.06
CA PHE A 4 1.89 3.83 10.09
C PHE A 4 1.12 3.75 8.78
N ALA A 5 0.75 2.55 8.35
CA ALA A 5 -0.08 2.41 7.16
C ALA A 5 -0.94 1.14 7.20
N GLU A 6 -2.11 1.22 6.58
CA GLU A 6 -2.96 0.07 6.27
C GLU A 6 -3.45 0.22 4.83
N ILE A 7 -3.14 -0.74 3.96
CA ILE A 7 -3.57 -0.70 2.56
C ILE A 7 -4.31 -1.99 2.22
N ARG A 8 -5.49 -1.85 1.64
CA ARG A 8 -6.36 -2.95 1.21
C ARG A 8 -6.34 -3.06 -0.32
N LEU A 9 -5.79 -4.15 -0.83
CA LEU A 9 -5.63 -4.43 -2.27
C LEU A 9 -6.54 -5.62 -2.66
N GLY A 10 -7.85 -5.40 -2.68
CA GLY A 10 -8.82 -6.49 -2.80
C GLY A 10 -8.91 -7.26 -1.48
N ASP A 11 -8.60 -8.56 -1.53
CA ASP A 11 -8.62 -9.44 -0.34
C ASP A 11 -7.30 -9.40 0.46
N LEU A 12 -6.21 -8.91 -0.15
CA LEU A 12 -4.94 -8.69 0.53
C LEU A 12 -5.03 -7.43 1.41
N VAL A 13 -4.65 -7.58 2.67
CA VAL A 13 -4.47 -6.47 3.61
C VAL A 13 -3.01 -6.42 4.03
N VAL A 14 -2.41 -5.24 3.90
CA VAL A 14 -1.03 -4.98 4.32
C VAL A 14 -1.01 -3.89 5.36
N ILE A 15 -0.34 -4.15 6.48
CA ILE A 15 -0.23 -3.24 7.62
C ILE A 15 1.23 -2.97 7.92
N TRP A 16 1.59 -1.71 8.14
CA TRP A 16 2.88 -1.29 8.67
C TRP A 16 2.66 -0.71 10.06
N ARG A 17 3.28 -1.30 11.09
CA ARG A 17 3.11 -0.87 12.49
C ARG A 17 4.41 -0.89 13.28
N ASP A 18 4.42 -0.12 14.36
CA ASP A 18 5.48 -0.19 15.38
C ASP A 18 5.24 -1.37 16.33
N GLU A 19 6.26 -2.22 16.43
CA GLU A 19 6.37 -3.31 17.39
C GLU A 19 7.65 -3.17 18.20
N GLY A 20 7.55 -2.63 19.42
CA GLY A 20 8.68 -2.54 20.33
C GLY A 20 9.83 -1.68 19.79
N GLY A 21 9.52 -0.62 19.03
CA GLY A 21 10.52 0.27 18.42
C GLY A 21 11.03 -0.19 17.06
N ARG A 22 10.48 -1.26 16.50
CA ARG A 22 10.77 -1.76 15.15
C ARG A 22 9.56 -1.57 14.27
N THR A 23 9.79 -1.28 12.99
CA THR A 23 8.70 -1.21 12.04
C THR A 23 8.51 -2.56 11.36
N VAL A 24 7.30 -3.09 11.45
CA VAL A 24 6.95 -4.41 10.94
C VAL A 24 5.87 -4.27 9.87
N ARG A 25 6.11 -4.90 8.71
CA ARG A 25 5.12 -5.12 7.65
C ARG A 25 4.45 -6.46 7.89
N MET A 26 3.13 -6.46 7.94
CA MET A 26 2.30 -7.66 8.00
C MET A 26 1.43 -7.75 6.75
N GLU A 27 1.40 -8.92 6.12
CA GLU A 27 0.51 -9.22 4.99
C GLU A 27 -0.40 -10.39 5.36
N TYR A 28 -1.70 -10.27 5.10
CA TYR A 28 -2.66 -11.36 5.25
C TYR A 28 -3.80 -11.25 4.24
N TYR A 29 -4.35 -12.40 3.85
CA TYR A 29 -5.54 -12.48 3.00
C TYR A 29 -6.80 -12.62 3.86
N ARG A 30 -7.84 -11.84 3.55
CA ARG A 30 -9.12 -11.94 4.26
C ARG A 30 -9.67 -13.37 4.20
N GLY A 31 -9.86 -13.98 5.37
CA GLY A 31 -10.40 -15.33 5.50
C GLY A 31 -9.35 -16.43 5.68
N LEU A 32 -8.05 -16.09 5.71
CA LEU A 32 -6.95 -17.02 6.00
C LEU A 32 -6.14 -16.47 7.17
N GLU A 33 -6.38 -16.98 8.38
CA GLU A 33 -5.68 -16.54 9.60
C GLU A 33 -4.24 -17.10 9.71
N ASP A 34 -3.95 -18.20 9.01
CA ASP A 34 -2.69 -18.96 9.16
C ASP A 34 -1.54 -18.54 8.21
N GLU A 35 -1.76 -17.63 7.27
CA GLU A 35 -0.74 -17.17 6.30
C GLU A 35 -0.38 -15.69 6.50
N THR A 36 -0.11 -15.30 7.75
CA THR A 36 0.40 -13.95 8.03
C THR A 36 1.91 -13.90 7.78
N LEU A 37 2.34 -13.18 6.76
CA LEU A 37 3.75 -12.89 6.53
C LEU A 37 4.15 -11.65 7.33
N GLU A 38 5.17 -11.78 8.17
CA GLU A 38 5.70 -10.71 9.01
C GLU A 38 7.16 -10.44 8.64
N GLU A 39 7.48 -9.17 8.34
CA GLU A 39 8.82 -8.76 7.93
C GLU A 39 9.18 -7.42 8.58
N GLU A 40 10.38 -7.34 9.18
CA GLU A 40 10.94 -6.07 9.68
C GLU A 40 11.36 -5.19 8.48
N VAL A 41 11.02 -3.90 8.51
CA VAL A 41 11.30 -2.97 7.42
C VAL A 41 11.92 -1.68 7.93
N ASP A 42 12.93 -1.18 7.22
CA ASP A 42 13.67 0.03 7.60
C ASP A 42 12.93 1.32 7.20
N ASP A 43 12.30 1.35 6.02
CA ASP A 43 11.58 2.51 5.50
C ASP A 43 10.15 2.14 5.06
N VAL A 44 9.17 2.64 5.80
CA VAL A 44 7.74 2.43 5.54
C VAL A 44 7.36 2.91 4.14
N VAL A 45 7.87 4.05 3.70
CA VAL A 45 7.47 4.62 2.41
C VAL A 45 7.99 3.74 1.26
N SER A 46 9.25 3.32 1.32
CA SER A 46 9.81 2.39 0.33
C SER A 46 9.05 1.06 0.33
N SER A 47 8.79 0.49 1.50
CA SER A 47 8.06 -0.78 1.64
C SER A 47 6.64 -0.70 1.06
N ILE A 48 5.90 0.41 1.29
CA ILE A 48 4.60 0.65 0.65
C ILE A 48 4.75 0.67 -0.87
N THR A 49 5.73 1.42 -1.40
CA THR A 49 5.89 1.57 -2.86
C THR A 49 6.24 0.26 -3.55
N GLU A 50 7.09 -0.56 -2.94
CA GLU A 50 7.48 -1.87 -3.45
C GLU A 50 6.29 -2.84 -3.45
N THR A 51 5.51 -2.82 -2.37
CA THR A 51 4.27 -3.61 -2.25
C THR A 51 3.28 -3.21 -3.35
N LEU A 52 3.01 -1.91 -3.52
CA LEU A 52 2.11 -1.43 -4.58
C LEU A 52 2.64 -1.77 -5.98
N ALA A 53 3.95 -1.67 -6.20
CA ALA A 53 4.57 -2.01 -7.49
C ALA A 53 4.37 -3.48 -7.84
N ARG A 54 4.61 -4.38 -6.86
CA ARG A 54 4.47 -5.83 -7.00
C ARG A 54 3.01 -6.22 -7.24
N GLU A 55 2.11 -5.81 -6.35
CA GLU A 55 0.71 -6.25 -6.38
C GLU A 55 -0.07 -5.67 -7.56
N LEU A 56 0.20 -4.43 -7.94
CA LEU A 56 -0.50 -3.75 -9.04
C LEU A 56 0.25 -3.83 -10.38
N LYS A 57 1.40 -4.55 -10.41
CA LYS A 57 2.27 -4.73 -11.59
C LYS A 57 2.66 -3.41 -12.24
N LEU A 58 3.05 -2.44 -11.42
CA LEU A 58 3.32 -1.07 -11.87
C LEU A 58 4.70 -0.97 -12.55
N PRO A 59 4.84 -0.19 -13.63
CA PRO A 59 6.14 0.12 -14.21
C PRO A 59 7.01 0.96 -13.25
N ASN A 60 8.33 0.73 -13.25
CA ASN A 60 9.30 1.48 -12.42
C ASN A 60 9.16 3.00 -12.53
N ALA A 61 8.84 3.52 -13.72
CA ALA A 61 8.63 4.95 -13.94
C ALA A 61 7.46 5.54 -13.12
N VAL A 62 6.47 4.72 -12.77
CA VAL A 62 5.32 5.10 -11.93
C VAL A 62 5.66 4.99 -10.45
N VAL A 63 6.46 4.00 -10.07
CA VAL A 63 6.85 3.74 -8.67
C VAL A 63 7.51 4.97 -8.02
N GLY A 64 8.44 5.62 -8.73
CA GLY A 64 9.08 6.85 -8.23
C GLY A 64 8.07 7.96 -7.92
N ARG A 65 7.10 8.19 -8.81
CA ARG A 65 6.04 9.20 -8.59
C ARG A 65 5.15 8.86 -7.41
N ILE A 66 4.84 7.58 -7.19
CA ILE A 66 4.07 7.14 -6.03
C ILE A 66 4.87 7.39 -4.75
N LYS A 67 6.18 7.11 -4.75
CA LYS A 67 7.07 7.37 -3.61
C LYS A 67 7.09 8.83 -3.22
N ASP A 68 7.27 9.72 -4.19
CA ASP A 68 7.27 11.17 -3.93
C ASP A 68 5.90 11.63 -3.41
N SER A 69 4.83 11.13 -4.02
CA SER A 69 3.48 11.45 -3.60
C SER A 69 3.18 10.98 -2.18
N LEU A 70 3.64 9.78 -1.78
CA LEU A 70 3.50 9.25 -0.42
C LEU A 70 4.21 10.12 0.62
N ARG A 71 5.38 10.68 0.27
CA ARG A 71 6.08 11.64 1.15
C ARG A 71 5.26 12.91 1.36
N GLU A 72 4.57 13.37 0.33
CA GLU A 72 3.72 14.57 0.43
C GLU A 72 2.38 14.34 1.15
N ILE A 73 1.83 13.12 1.13
CA ILE A 73 0.58 12.82 1.87
C ILE A 73 0.79 12.68 3.38
N GLU A 74 2.02 12.36 3.78
CA GLU A 74 2.48 12.12 5.16
C GLU A 74 1.78 10.94 5.88
N LEU A 75 2.55 10.18 6.65
CA LEU A 75 2.03 9.10 7.49
C LEU A 75 1.22 9.67 8.68
N PRO A 76 0.22 8.93 9.19
CA PRO A 76 -0.19 7.60 8.75
C PRO A 76 -1.02 7.61 7.45
N VAL A 77 -1.00 6.49 6.72
CA VAL A 77 -1.70 6.34 5.44
C VAL A 77 -2.70 5.19 5.47
N VAL A 78 -3.93 5.45 5.03
CA VAL A 78 -4.92 4.40 4.80
C VAL A 78 -5.21 4.30 3.31
N GLY A 79 -5.11 3.10 2.76
CA GLY A 79 -5.28 2.82 1.33
C GLY A 79 -6.38 1.81 1.05
N ARG A 80 -7.11 2.02 -0.06
CA ARG A 80 -8.07 1.03 -0.57
C ARG A 80 -8.09 1.01 -2.09
N LEU A 81 -7.98 -0.20 -2.63
CA LEU A 81 -8.22 -0.50 -4.04
C LEU A 81 -9.70 -0.74 -4.28
N ARG A 82 -10.23 -0.13 -5.34
CA ARG A 82 -11.56 -0.40 -5.91
C ARG A 82 -11.42 -0.72 -7.39
N HIS A 83 -12.28 -1.61 -7.87
CA HIS A 83 -12.37 -1.95 -9.28
C HIS A 83 -13.68 -1.43 -9.88
N GLU A 84 -13.59 -0.82 -11.05
CA GLU A 84 -14.72 -0.35 -11.86
C GLU A 84 -14.48 -0.74 -13.32
N GLY A 85 -15.08 -1.86 -13.74
CA GLY A 85 -14.83 -2.45 -15.05
C GLY A 85 -13.34 -2.83 -15.22
N HIS A 86 -12.70 -2.27 -16.24
CA HIS A 86 -11.27 -2.47 -16.53
C HIS A 86 -10.35 -1.44 -15.87
N THR A 87 -10.89 -0.64 -14.94
CA THR A 87 -10.13 0.37 -14.21
C THR A 87 -10.05 0.01 -12.74
N SER A 88 -8.86 0.11 -12.17
CA SER A 88 -8.65 0.10 -10.73
C SER A 88 -8.35 1.51 -10.22
N TYR A 89 -8.93 1.86 -9.09
CA TYR A 89 -8.68 3.10 -8.37
C TYR A 89 -8.07 2.76 -7.00
N LEU A 90 -6.83 3.17 -6.78
CA LEU A 90 -6.19 3.11 -5.46
C LEU A 90 -6.35 4.47 -4.80
N GLU A 91 -7.21 4.55 -3.79
CA GLU A 91 -7.37 5.73 -2.95
C GLU A 91 -6.44 5.62 -1.74
N LEU A 92 -5.56 6.59 -1.56
CA LEU A 92 -4.66 6.72 -0.41
C LEU A 92 -5.00 7.99 0.36
N ARG A 93 -5.22 7.88 1.67
CA ARG A 93 -5.50 9.00 2.57
C ARG A 93 -4.40 9.10 3.60
N GLY A 94 -3.56 10.11 3.45
CA GLY A 94 -2.52 10.44 4.43
C GLY A 94 -3.00 11.48 5.44
N ARG A 95 -2.10 11.89 6.32
CA ARG A 95 -2.35 12.94 7.32
C ARG A 95 -2.67 14.30 6.70
N ARG A 96 -1.97 14.64 5.61
CA ARG A 96 -2.02 15.99 5.01
C ARG A 96 -2.99 16.10 3.84
N LYS A 97 -3.06 15.08 3.00
CA LYS A 97 -3.91 15.06 1.81
C LYS A 97 -4.28 13.64 1.40
N SER A 98 -5.22 13.55 0.48
CA SER A 98 -5.60 12.31 -0.19
C SER A 98 -5.06 12.28 -1.62
N LEU A 99 -4.82 11.08 -2.13
CA LEU A 99 -4.37 10.81 -3.49
C LEU A 99 -5.19 9.66 -4.06
N THR A 100 -5.51 9.76 -5.36
CA THR A 100 -6.14 8.67 -6.09
C THR A 100 -5.27 8.33 -7.29
N LEU A 101 -4.82 7.08 -7.35
CA LEU A 101 -4.15 6.52 -8.51
C LEU A 101 -5.18 5.76 -9.35
N LYS A 102 -5.37 6.19 -10.60
CA LYS A 102 -6.21 5.50 -11.59
C LYS A 102 -5.33 4.63 -12.46
N ILE A 103 -5.61 3.33 -12.49
CA ILE A 103 -4.92 2.33 -13.29
C ILE A 103 -5.93 1.77 -14.28
N SER A 104 -5.73 2.02 -15.58
CA SER A 104 -6.59 1.48 -16.64
C SER A 104 -5.88 0.34 -17.33
N TYR A 105 -6.45 -0.85 -17.31
CA TYR A 105 -5.91 -2.01 -18.00
C TYR A 105 -6.53 -2.07 -19.39
N SER A 106 -5.69 -2.02 -20.43
CA SER A 106 -6.10 -2.31 -21.79
C SER A 106 -5.71 -3.74 -22.13
N PHE A 107 -6.65 -4.54 -22.63
CA PHE A 107 -6.30 -5.77 -23.32
C PHE A 107 -5.67 -5.38 -24.65
N VAL A 108 -4.36 -5.55 -24.75
CA VAL A 108 -3.64 -5.57 -26.03
C VAL A 108 -3.43 -7.02 -26.39
#